data_AF-A0A8K0C7H2-F1
#
_entry.id   AF-A0A8K0C7H2-F1
#
_cell.length_a   1.000
_cell.length_b   1.000
_cell.length_c   1.000
_cell.angle_alpha   90.00
_cell.angle_beta   90.00
_cell.angle_gamma   90.00
#
_symmetry.space_group_name_H-M   'P 1'
#
loop_
_entity.id
_entity.type
_entity.pdbx_description
1 polymer ?
#
loop_
_entity_poly.entity_id
_entity_poly.type
_entity_poly.pdbx_seq_one_letter_code
_entity_poly.pdbx_strand_id
1 'polypeptide(L)'
;MLAPSLTPRRTTDGPNNPGLRLYKFDKDTGQVLDYTQYYLDLSNANTKGEAEWTVEYNFSSYYGITNITPLSLHNLAEKLTQLSPSDNTAFSRYYRANSVRMYDGSTNHGCDLSCAHNHYCAITRIDYHEHEDCLKTAASALASSSVCNIRTSVATVFLTNILLCIL
;
A
#
# COMPACT_ATOMS: atom_id res chain seq x y z
N MET A 1 -13.76 6.72 2.85
CA MET A 1 -12.28 6.78 2.90
C MET A 1 -11.86 6.81 4.36
N LEU A 2 -10.85 6.03 4.74
CA LEU A 2 -10.36 5.95 6.13
C LEU A 2 -9.37 7.09 6.40
N ALA A 3 -9.58 7.84 7.48
CA ALA A 3 -8.69 8.91 7.92
C ALA A 3 -7.78 8.40 9.07
N PRO A 4 -6.54 8.92 9.18
CA PRO A 4 -5.66 8.56 10.28
C PRO A 4 -6.14 9.15 11.60
N SER A 5 -5.57 8.65 12.70
CA SER A 5 -5.84 9.13 14.04
C SER A 5 -5.09 10.44 14.36
N LEU A 6 -5.63 11.19 15.33
CA LEU A 6 -4.86 12.26 16.00
C LEU A 6 -3.86 11.69 17.01
N THR A 7 -4.13 10.51 17.58
CA THR A 7 -3.27 9.91 18.60
C THR A 7 -2.10 9.17 17.95
N PRO A 8 -0.84 9.47 18.32
CA PRO A 8 0.33 8.76 17.80
C PRO A 8 0.60 7.44 18.55
N ARG A 9 -0.43 6.89 19.21
CA ARG A 9 -0.31 5.67 20.02
C ARG A 9 0.18 4.52 19.14
N ARG A 10 1.26 3.88 19.57
CA ARG A 10 1.78 2.67 18.94
C ARG A 10 0.79 1.51 19.10
N THR A 11 0.46 0.88 17.99
CA THR A 11 -0.27 -0.40 17.93
C THR A 11 0.65 -1.50 17.39
N THR A 12 0.09 -2.70 17.16
CA THR A 12 0.77 -3.80 16.48
C THR A 12 1.21 -3.43 15.06
N ASP A 13 0.47 -2.53 14.41
CA ASP A 13 0.72 -2.09 13.03
C ASP A 13 1.67 -0.86 12.97
N GLY A 14 2.17 -0.42 14.13
CA GLY A 14 3.07 0.72 14.27
C GLY A 14 2.38 2.01 14.73
N PRO A 15 3.16 3.09 14.95
CA PRO A 15 2.64 4.44 15.16
C PRO A 15 2.35 5.16 13.84
N ASN A 16 1.57 6.23 13.95
CA ASN A 16 1.43 7.26 12.94
C ASN A 16 1.71 8.64 13.55
N ASN A 17 2.11 9.61 12.74
CA ASN A 17 2.01 11.01 13.18
C ASN A 17 0.52 11.41 13.31
N PRO A 18 0.18 12.36 14.20
CA PRO A 18 -1.15 12.95 14.23
C PRO A 18 -1.55 13.49 12.86
N GLY A 19 -2.72 13.09 12.37
CA GLY A 19 -3.22 13.49 11.05
C GLY A 19 -4.66 14.00 11.09
N LEU A 20 -4.96 14.98 10.23
CA LEU A 20 -6.31 15.48 9.98
C LEU A 20 -6.55 15.63 8.48
N ARG A 21 -7.81 15.51 8.04
CA ARG A 21 -8.14 15.52 6.62
C ARG A 21 -9.26 16.51 6.33
N LEU A 22 -9.03 17.37 5.35
CA LEU A 22 -10.01 18.32 4.85
C LEU A 22 -10.52 17.85 3.49
N TYR A 23 -11.83 17.61 3.40
CA TYR A 23 -12.48 17.16 2.17
C TYR A 23 -13.01 18.34 1.35
N LYS A 24 -12.80 18.28 0.05
CA LYS A 24 -13.48 19.11 -0.95
C LYS A 24 -14.50 18.23 -1.67
N PHE A 25 -15.76 18.63 -1.67
CA PHE A 25 -16.83 17.89 -2.32
C PHE A 25 -17.80 18.84 -3.00
N ASP A 26 -18.49 18.32 -4.02
CA ASP A 26 -19.59 18.98 -4.69
C ASP A 26 -20.83 18.95 -3.78
N LYS A 27 -21.40 20.12 -3.49
CA LYS A 27 -22.47 20.25 -2.48
C LYS A 27 -23.82 19.74 -2.98
N ASP A 28 -24.03 19.67 -4.29
CA ASP A 28 -25.30 19.27 -4.89
C ASP A 28 -25.37 17.75 -5.07
N THR A 29 -24.24 17.12 -5.43
CA THR A 29 -24.13 15.68 -5.71
C THR A 29 -23.52 14.87 -4.56
N GLY A 30 -22.82 15.53 -3.63
CA GLY A 30 -22.02 14.87 -2.60
C GLY A 30 -20.72 14.24 -3.12
N GLN A 31 -20.40 14.41 -4.40
CA GLN A 31 -19.22 13.83 -5.03
C GLN A 31 -17.95 14.41 -4.41
N VAL A 32 -17.08 13.56 -3.88
CA VAL A 32 -15.78 13.98 -3.38
C VAL A 32 -14.88 14.37 -4.55
N LEU A 33 -14.30 15.55 -4.50
CA LEU A 33 -13.46 16.12 -5.56
C LEU A 33 -11.97 16.00 -5.22
N ASP A 34 -11.60 16.25 -3.96
CA ASP A 34 -10.23 16.07 -3.46
C ASP A 34 -10.24 15.98 -1.93
N TYR A 35 -9.10 15.63 -1.33
CA TYR A 35 -8.84 15.92 0.06
C TYR A 35 -7.40 16.36 0.30
N THR A 36 -7.24 17.27 1.24
CA THR A 36 -5.94 17.68 1.77
C THR A 36 -5.68 16.92 3.07
N GLN A 37 -4.62 16.12 3.08
CA GLN A 37 -4.11 15.48 4.28
C GLN A 37 -3.14 16.46 4.95
N TYR A 38 -3.40 16.77 6.20
CA TYR A 38 -2.50 17.50 7.08
C TYR A 38 -1.90 16.55 8.10
N TYR A 39 -0.71 16.88 8.57
CA TYR A 39 -0.04 16.14 9.62
C TYR A 39 0.76 17.06 10.52
N LEU A 40 1.04 16.57 11.72
CA LEU A 40 1.98 17.15 12.65
C LEU A 40 3.21 16.25 12.71
N ASP A 41 4.39 16.77 12.33
CA ASP A 41 5.65 16.06 12.58
C ASP A 41 5.91 16.05 14.10
N LEU A 42 5.56 14.94 14.75
CA LEU A 42 5.57 14.85 16.21
C LEU A 42 7.00 14.96 16.76
N SER A 43 7.99 14.43 16.04
CA SER A 43 9.39 14.48 16.46
C SER A 43 9.90 15.92 16.46
N ASN A 44 9.66 16.63 15.36
CA ASN A 44 10.01 18.04 15.23
C ASN A 44 9.22 18.92 16.22
N ALA A 45 7.92 18.67 16.40
CA ALA A 45 7.08 19.44 17.33
C ALA A 45 7.57 19.30 18.78
N ASN A 46 7.90 18.10 19.22
CA ASN A 46 8.45 17.86 20.56
C ASN A 46 9.84 18.51 20.74
N THR A 47 10.67 18.51 19.70
CA THR A 47 12.01 19.12 19.74
C THR A 47 11.94 20.65 19.85
N LYS A 48 11.01 21.28 19.11
CA LYS A 48 10.81 22.73 19.11
C LYS A 48 9.94 23.23 20.28
N GLY A 49 9.11 22.37 20.86
CA GLY A 49 8.08 22.75 21.82
C GLY A 49 6.89 23.47 21.20
N GLU A 50 6.68 23.34 19.89
CA GLU A 50 5.63 24.03 19.12
C GLU A 50 4.96 23.08 18.13
N ALA A 51 3.63 23.12 18.06
CA ALA A 51 2.83 22.24 17.20
C ALA A 51 2.48 22.90 15.86
N GLU A 52 3.39 22.81 14.89
CA GLU A 52 3.17 23.33 13.52
C GLU A 52 2.52 22.27 12.62
N TRP A 53 1.21 22.43 12.33
CA TRP A 53 0.50 21.58 11.37
C TRP A 53 0.83 21.97 9.93
N THR A 54 1.17 20.99 9.10
CA THR A 54 1.54 21.23 7.70
C THR A 54 0.77 20.30 6.76
N VAL A 55 0.67 20.71 5.49
CA VAL A 55 0.08 19.85 4.45
C VAL A 55 1.04 18.68 4.18
N GLU A 56 0.53 17.47 4.32
CA GLU A 56 1.23 16.25 3.92
C GLU A 56 1.16 16.07 2.41
N TYR A 57 -0.06 16.07 1.86
CA TYR A 57 -0.35 15.96 0.43
C TYR A 57 -1.81 16.34 0.09
N ASN A 58 -2.05 16.66 -1.18
CA ASN A 58 -3.41 16.70 -1.75
C ASN A 58 -3.63 15.44 -2.59
N PHE A 59 -4.70 14.68 -2.31
CA PHE A 59 -4.89 13.32 -2.84
C PHE A 59 -4.79 13.22 -4.36
N SER A 60 -5.55 14.05 -5.07
CA SER A 60 -5.61 14.03 -6.53
C SER A 60 -4.23 14.30 -7.15
N SER A 61 -3.51 15.31 -6.65
CA SER A 61 -2.15 15.62 -7.11
C SER A 61 -1.12 14.55 -6.74
N TYR A 62 -1.24 13.95 -5.55
CA TYR A 62 -0.26 13.01 -5.01
C TYR A 62 -0.28 11.67 -5.73
N TYR A 63 -1.47 11.22 -6.13
CA TYR A 63 -1.67 9.96 -6.88
C TYR A 63 -1.88 10.15 -8.38
N GLY A 64 -1.93 11.41 -8.87
CA GLY A 64 -2.15 11.71 -10.28
C GLY A 64 -3.54 11.30 -10.77
N ILE A 65 -4.57 11.52 -9.94
CA ILE A 65 -5.96 11.16 -10.23
C ILE A 65 -6.77 12.44 -10.46
N THR A 66 -7.57 12.46 -11.51
CA THR A 66 -8.35 13.64 -11.91
C THR A 66 -9.70 13.74 -11.20
N ASN A 67 -10.35 12.60 -10.92
CA ASN A 67 -11.65 12.53 -10.25
C ASN A 67 -11.64 11.38 -9.23
N ILE A 68 -12.18 11.59 -8.03
CA ILE A 68 -12.27 10.55 -7.00
C ILE A 68 -13.56 9.74 -7.20
N THR A 69 -13.52 8.78 -8.11
CA THR A 69 -14.62 7.82 -8.39
C THR A 69 -14.25 6.40 -7.96
N PRO A 70 -15.23 5.49 -7.76
CA PRO A 70 -14.93 4.08 -7.45
C PRO A 70 -13.95 3.45 -8.45
N LEU A 71 -14.16 3.69 -9.75
CA LEU A 71 -13.27 3.18 -10.80
C LEU A 71 -11.85 3.76 -10.70
N SER A 72 -11.72 5.06 -10.45
CA SER A 72 -10.39 5.69 -10.29
C SER A 72 -9.61 5.15 -9.09
N LEU A 73 -10.31 4.87 -7.98
CA LEU A 73 -9.73 4.34 -6.75
C LEU A 73 -9.37 2.85 -6.91
N HIS A 74 -10.20 2.09 -7.62
CA HIS A 74 -9.87 0.71 -7.99
C HIS A 74 -8.61 0.67 -8.87
N ASN A 75 -8.54 1.50 -9.91
CA ASN A 75 -7.35 1.60 -10.77
C ASN A 75 -6.10 2.04 -10.01
N LEU A 76 -6.25 2.85 -8.94
CA LEU A 76 -5.14 3.18 -8.04
C LEU A 76 -4.71 1.96 -7.23
N ALA A 77 -5.67 1.20 -6.68
CA ALA A 77 -5.38 -0.01 -5.90
C ALA A 77 -4.64 -1.07 -6.72
N GLU A 78 -5.01 -1.27 -7.99
CA GLU A 78 -4.32 -2.18 -8.91
C GLU A 78 -2.84 -1.81 -9.10
N LYS A 79 -2.49 -0.51 -9.08
CA LYS A 79 -1.09 -0.07 -9.19
C LYS A 79 -0.25 -0.48 -7.99
N LEU A 80 -0.84 -0.79 -6.84
CA LEU A 80 -0.12 -1.17 -5.63
C LEU A 80 0.57 -2.53 -5.75
N THR A 81 0.16 -3.39 -6.69
CA THR A 81 0.65 -4.77 -6.84
C THR A 81 1.39 -5.05 -8.15
N GLN A 82 1.48 -4.07 -9.06
CA GLN A 82 2.07 -4.26 -10.41
C GLN A 82 3.58 -4.57 -10.40
N LEU A 83 4.30 -4.11 -9.39
CA LEU A 83 5.75 -4.29 -9.24
C LEU A 83 6.06 -4.74 -7.81
N SER A 84 7.26 -5.29 -7.61
CA SER A 84 7.81 -5.52 -6.27
C SER A 84 7.68 -4.24 -5.43
N PRO A 85 7.30 -4.31 -4.15
CA PRO A 85 7.13 -3.13 -3.30
C PRO A 85 8.33 -2.18 -3.33
N SER A 86 9.56 -2.70 -3.42
CA SER A 86 10.81 -1.92 -3.48
C SER A 86 10.90 -1.03 -4.73
N ASP A 87 10.31 -1.46 -5.83
CA ASP A 87 10.38 -0.80 -7.14
C ASP A 87 9.06 -0.09 -7.47
N ASN A 88 8.02 -0.32 -6.67
CA ASN A 88 6.70 0.24 -6.87
C ASN A 88 6.56 1.60 -6.19
N THR A 89 6.77 2.66 -6.97
CA THR A 89 6.61 4.04 -6.48
C THR A 89 5.20 4.37 -6.00
N ALA A 90 4.15 3.76 -6.59
CA ALA A 90 2.77 3.96 -6.15
C ALA A 90 2.55 3.33 -4.78
N PHE A 91 3.05 2.11 -4.58
CA PHE A 91 3.02 1.44 -3.28
C PHE A 91 3.83 2.20 -2.23
N SER A 92 5.05 2.63 -2.57
CA SER A 92 5.91 3.41 -1.66
C SER A 92 5.22 4.70 -1.19
N ARG A 93 4.55 5.42 -2.11
CA ARG A 93 3.75 6.61 -1.78
C ARG A 93 2.57 6.29 -0.87
N TYR A 94 1.85 5.21 -1.16
CA TYR A 94 0.73 4.73 -0.36
C TYR A 94 1.18 4.35 1.06
N TYR A 95 2.23 3.54 1.19
CA TYR A 95 2.70 3.02 2.46
C TYR A 95 3.25 4.13 3.37
N ARG A 96 3.93 5.12 2.77
CA ARG A 96 4.35 6.34 3.47
C ARG A 96 3.15 7.17 3.97
N ALA A 97 2.10 7.30 3.16
CA ALA A 97 0.88 8.01 3.55
C ALA A 97 0.07 7.24 4.62
N ASN A 98 0.08 5.90 4.58
CA ASN A 98 -0.59 5.04 5.55
C ASN A 98 -0.08 5.25 6.98
N SER A 99 1.22 5.58 7.13
CA SER A 99 1.85 5.91 8.41
C SER A 99 1.93 7.41 8.70
N VAL A 100 1.31 8.28 7.87
CA VAL A 100 1.33 9.74 8.03
C VAL A 100 2.76 10.28 8.12
N ARG A 101 3.65 9.83 7.23
CA ARG A 101 5.09 10.18 7.25
C ARG A 101 5.81 9.89 8.58
N MET A 102 5.33 8.91 9.36
CA MET A 102 6.03 8.48 10.58
C MET A 102 7.45 7.99 10.25
N TYR A 103 7.60 7.41 9.06
CA TYR A 103 8.86 6.88 8.61
C TYR A 103 9.34 7.55 7.30
N ASP A 104 10.65 7.55 7.08
CA ASP A 104 11.22 8.06 5.84
C ASP A 104 10.88 7.14 4.66
N GLY A 105 10.66 7.72 3.48
CA GLY A 105 10.26 6.95 2.29
C GLY A 105 11.38 6.10 1.67
N SER A 106 12.55 5.99 2.32
CA SER A 106 13.75 5.35 1.75
C SER A 106 13.77 3.84 1.90
N THR A 107 12.94 3.28 2.80
CA THR A 107 12.75 1.84 2.93
C THR A 107 11.26 1.59 3.12
N ASN A 108 10.70 0.52 2.55
CA ASN A 108 9.29 0.14 2.79
C ASN A 108 9.06 -0.33 4.25
N HIS A 109 9.91 0.05 5.21
CA HIS A 109 9.91 -0.37 6.62
C HIS A 109 9.63 -1.86 6.81
N GLY A 110 10.21 -2.69 5.95
CA GLY A 110 10.03 -4.14 6.00
C GLY A 110 8.74 -4.69 5.39
N CYS A 111 7.96 -3.88 4.68
CA CYS A 111 6.80 -4.35 3.93
C CYS A 111 7.25 -5.03 2.62
N ASP A 112 7.23 -6.35 2.66
CA ASP A 112 7.52 -7.23 1.53
C ASP A 112 6.29 -7.45 0.63
N LEU A 113 6.42 -8.36 -0.34
CA LEU A 113 5.33 -8.68 -1.27
C LEU A 113 4.08 -9.20 -0.54
N SER A 114 4.24 -9.98 0.54
CA SER A 114 3.10 -10.48 1.32
C SER A 114 2.39 -9.33 2.03
N CYS A 115 3.13 -8.40 2.62
CA CYS A 115 2.58 -7.19 3.23
C CYS A 115 1.82 -6.34 2.20
N ALA A 116 2.41 -6.07 1.03
CA ALA A 116 1.74 -5.32 -0.03
C ALA A 116 0.46 -6.00 -0.54
N HIS A 117 0.48 -7.33 -0.66
CA HIS A 117 -0.71 -8.11 -1.03
C HIS A 117 -1.82 -8.03 0.02
N ASN A 118 -1.47 -8.09 1.30
CA ASN A 118 -2.44 -7.92 2.39
C ASN A 118 -3.13 -6.55 2.31
N HIS A 119 -2.36 -5.48 2.05
CA HIS A 119 -2.91 -4.14 1.83
C HIS A 119 -3.86 -4.11 0.62
N TYR A 120 -3.46 -4.72 -0.51
CA TYR A 120 -4.31 -4.79 -1.70
C TYR A 120 -5.63 -5.52 -1.42
N CYS A 121 -5.59 -6.68 -0.76
CA CYS A 121 -6.80 -7.42 -0.39
C CYS A 121 -7.70 -6.60 0.53
N ALA A 122 -7.15 -5.96 1.57
CA ALA A 122 -7.92 -5.14 2.49
C ALA A 122 -8.55 -3.90 1.81
N ILE A 123 -7.93 -3.36 0.77
CA ILE A 123 -8.45 -2.22 0.00
C ILE A 123 -9.56 -2.66 -0.97
N THR A 124 -9.40 -3.80 -1.62
CA THR A 124 -10.24 -4.20 -2.77
C THR A 124 -11.35 -5.18 -2.40
N ARG A 125 -11.19 -5.96 -1.33
CA ARG A 125 -12.10 -7.03 -0.92
C ARG A 125 -12.64 -6.74 0.49
N ILE A 126 -13.81 -6.12 0.54
CA ILE A 126 -14.48 -5.77 1.80
C ILE A 126 -15.31 -6.96 2.32
N ASP A 127 -15.84 -7.79 1.42
CA ASP A 127 -16.52 -9.02 1.80
C ASP A 127 -15.53 -10.00 2.44
N TYR A 128 -15.97 -10.64 3.52
CA TYR A 128 -15.13 -11.54 4.30
C TYR A 128 -14.58 -12.71 3.47
N HIS A 129 -15.42 -13.35 2.66
CA HIS A 129 -15.01 -14.51 1.87
C HIS A 129 -14.09 -14.09 0.73
N GLU A 130 -14.41 -13.01 0.03
CA GLU A 130 -13.53 -12.50 -1.03
C GLU A 130 -12.17 -12.04 -0.48
N HIS A 131 -12.14 -11.46 0.72
CA HIS A 131 -10.91 -11.05 1.39
C HIS A 131 -10.03 -12.27 1.72
N GLU A 132 -10.62 -13.28 2.35
CA GLU A 132 -9.94 -14.54 2.67
C GLU A 132 -9.38 -15.23 1.42
N ASP A 133 -10.17 -15.28 0.35
CA ASP A 133 -9.73 -15.89 -0.91
C ASP A 133 -8.63 -15.07 -1.60
N CYS A 134 -8.69 -13.74 -1.50
CA CYS A 134 -7.61 -12.88 -1.96
C CYS A 134 -6.30 -13.18 -1.23
N LEU A 135 -6.31 -13.27 0.11
CA LEU A 135 -5.09 -13.55 0.89
C LEU A 135 -4.44 -14.89 0.53
N LYS A 136 -5.24 -15.94 0.26
CA LYS A 136 -4.74 -17.26 -0.14
C LYS A 136 -4.00 -17.26 -1.48
N THR A 137 -4.27 -16.30 -2.36
CA THR A 137 -3.64 -16.21 -3.69
C THR A 137 -2.13 -15.98 -3.58
N ALA A 138 -1.68 -15.10 -2.67
CA ALA A 138 -0.25 -14.89 -2.44
C ALA A 138 0.43 -16.14 -1.86
N ALA A 139 -0.19 -16.81 -0.88
CA ALA A 139 0.33 -18.05 -0.32
C ALA A 139 0.50 -19.15 -1.40
N SER A 140 -0.46 -19.24 -2.32
CA SER A 140 -0.44 -20.20 -3.43
C SER A 140 0.66 -19.89 -4.44
N ALA A 141 0.90 -18.61 -4.75
CA ALA A 141 1.98 -18.15 -5.63
C ALA A 141 3.38 -18.37 -5.02
N LEU A 142 3.54 -18.12 -3.71
CA LEU A 142 4.80 -18.42 -3.02
C LEU A 142 5.04 -19.94 -2.97
N ALA A 143 4.02 -20.73 -2.65
CA ALA A 143 4.11 -22.18 -2.64
C ALA A 143 4.50 -22.75 -4.01
N SER A 144 3.88 -22.27 -5.11
CA SER A 144 4.24 -22.73 -6.47
C SER A 144 5.66 -22.32 -6.88
N SER A 145 6.12 -21.12 -6.49
CA SER A 145 7.50 -20.68 -6.75
C SER A 145 8.55 -21.52 -6.01
N SER A 146 8.22 -22.05 -4.82
CA SER A 146 9.12 -22.90 -4.03
C SER A 146 9.29 -24.31 -4.59
N VAL A 147 8.34 -24.80 -5.38
CA VAL A 147 8.41 -26.11 -6.07
C VAL A 147 9.38 -26.07 -7.27
N CYS A 148 9.74 -24.87 -7.76
CA CYS A 148 10.71 -24.69 -8.86
C CYS A 148 12.17 -24.53 -8.38
N ASN A 149 12.52 -25.05 -7.20
CA ASN A 149 13.92 -25.16 -6.72
C ASN A 149 14.32 -26.63 -6.53
N ILE A 150 13.99 -27.50 -7.50
CA ILE A 150 14.56 -28.85 -7.53
C ILE A 150 15.98 -28.76 -8.09
N ARG A 151 16.93 -28.88 -7.15
CA ARG A 151 18.39 -29.08 -7.31
C ARG A 151 18.85 -29.50 -8.72
N THR A 152 19.56 -28.61 -9.41
CA THR A 152 20.57 -29.02 -10.39
C THR A 152 21.79 -29.58 -9.64
N SER A 153 21.69 -30.82 -9.16
CA SER A 153 22.90 -31.58 -8.80
C SER A 153 23.55 -32.06 -10.09
N VAL A 154 24.80 -31.65 -10.26
CA VAL A 154 25.68 -31.98 -11.38
C VAL A 154 25.73 -33.49 -11.59
N ALA A 155 25.07 -33.97 -12.64
CA ALA A 155 25.46 -35.17 -13.37
C ALA A 155 24.84 -35.11 -14.76
N THR A 156 25.71 -35.05 -15.76
CA THR A 156 25.47 -35.28 -17.18
C THR A 156 24.30 -36.23 -17.46
N VAL A 157 23.36 -35.84 -18.32
CA VAL A 157 22.81 -36.63 -19.47
C VAL A 157 21.54 -35.96 -20.03
N PHE A 158 21.74 -35.41 -21.25
CA PHE A 158 20.84 -35.35 -22.41
C PHE A 158 19.46 -34.65 -22.37
N LEU A 159 19.30 -33.84 -23.43
CA LEU A 159 18.10 -33.17 -23.89
C LEU A 159 16.84 -34.04 -23.77
N THR A 160 15.88 -33.58 -23.00
CA THR A 160 14.48 -33.38 -23.39
C THR A 160 13.72 -33.08 -22.12
N ASN A 161 13.18 -31.86 -21.99
CA ASN A 161 12.01 -31.51 -21.17
C ASN A 161 11.91 -29.98 -21.07
N ILE A 162 11.70 -29.33 -22.22
CA ILE A 162 11.17 -27.97 -22.30
C ILE A 162 9.77 -28.12 -22.90
N LEU A 163 8.82 -28.75 -22.20
CA LEU A 163 7.42 -28.74 -22.63
C LEU A 163 6.38 -29.04 -21.52
N LEU A 164 6.71 -28.85 -20.24
CA LEU A 164 5.74 -29.06 -19.16
C LEU A 164 5.50 -27.84 -18.26
N CYS A 165 5.89 -26.64 -18.69
CA CYS A 165 5.68 -25.41 -17.91
C CYS A 165 4.66 -24.42 -18.53
N ILE A 166 3.90 -24.80 -19.57
CA ILE A 166 2.94 -23.89 -20.24
C ILE A 166 1.55 -24.54 -20.42
N LEU A 167 1.09 -25.36 -19.47
CA LEU A 167 -0.33 -25.76 -19.38
C LEU A 167 -0.82 -25.63 -17.95
#